data_AF-A0AAD5VGG8-F1
#
_entry.id   AF-A0AAD5VGG8-F1
#
_cell.length_a   1.000
_cell.length_b   1.000
_cell.length_c   1.000
_cell.angle_alpha   90.00
_cell.angle_beta   90.00
_cell.angle_gamma   90.00
#
_symmetry.space_group_name_H-M   'P 1'
#
loop_
_entity.id
_entity.type
_entity.pdbx_description
1 polymer ?
#
loop_
_entity_poly.entity_id
_entity_poly.type
_entity_poly.pdbx_seq_one_letter_code
_entity_poly.pdbx_strand_id
1 'polypeptide(L)'
;MPQSQPNDPLRKPYYMMELLGASMTSPTGGYITRRLHVPNEVWTVAGVKLSNVPEKIRALEFLHAALSELQIASSEVFGAGNVSSGMAMGIGSIGAKEANAWVLKLEEFSIVCDNIVNDLGKKIGVGEGFVLKKTTWGDKLSRRFEKFAPGKNVDSPVAYMHSLKKLFQDVQLLDEHTKAVFSQSIAPAYAAFPIDIRVSAEQKLKRASEFFLSVVLAFVIRDLALLLDKYVKRCEKILED
;
A
#
# COMPACT_ATOMS: atom_id res chain seq x y z
N MET A 1 -5.88 -20.10 -8.20
CA MET A 1 -4.48 -19.91 -7.76
C MET A 1 -4.02 -18.52 -8.18
N PRO A 2 -3.17 -17.83 -7.41
CA PRO A 2 -2.75 -16.47 -7.75
C PRO A 2 -1.95 -16.48 -9.06
N GLN A 3 -2.09 -15.43 -9.87
CA GLN A 3 -1.34 -15.26 -11.13
C GLN A 3 0.18 -15.27 -10.87
N SER A 4 1.01 -15.44 -11.91
CA SER A 4 2.47 -15.42 -11.71
C SER A 4 2.93 -14.07 -11.11
N GLN A 5 3.72 -14.13 -10.04
CA GLN A 5 4.31 -12.95 -9.40
C GLN A 5 5.04 -12.07 -10.42
N PRO A 6 4.95 -10.73 -10.33
CA PRO A 6 5.75 -9.84 -11.17
C PRO A 6 7.25 -10.12 -11.06
N ASN A 7 7.93 -10.17 -12.20
CA ASN A 7 9.39 -10.30 -12.24
C ASN A 7 10.09 -9.05 -11.67
N ASP A 8 9.50 -7.88 -11.89
CA ASP A 8 9.99 -6.60 -11.39
C ASP A 8 9.84 -6.51 -9.86
N PRO A 9 10.95 -6.36 -9.09
CA PRO A 9 10.92 -6.18 -7.66
C PRO A 9 10.05 -5.01 -7.18
N LEU A 10 9.97 -3.92 -7.94
CA LEU A 10 9.22 -2.72 -7.56
C LEU A 10 7.70 -2.95 -7.54
N ARG A 11 7.24 -3.98 -8.24
CA ARG A 11 5.81 -4.32 -8.32
C ARG A 11 5.37 -5.37 -7.30
N LYS A 12 6.33 -6.06 -6.67
CA LYS A 12 6.05 -7.12 -5.68
C LYS A 12 5.22 -6.62 -4.48
N PRO A 13 5.44 -5.41 -3.93
CA PRO A 13 4.63 -4.92 -2.83
C PRO A 13 3.15 -4.76 -3.22
N TYR A 14 2.87 -4.17 -4.38
CA TYR A 14 1.51 -3.95 -4.86
C TYR A 14 0.78 -5.25 -5.18
N TYR A 15 1.48 -6.20 -5.79
CA TYR A 15 0.96 -7.55 -6.02
C TYR A 15 0.65 -8.28 -4.71
N MET A 16 1.51 -8.16 -3.68
CA MET A 16 1.20 -8.74 -2.37
C MET A 16 -0.06 -8.11 -1.76
N MET A 17 -0.24 -6.79 -1.91
CA MET A 17 -1.45 -6.09 -1.46
C MET A 17 -2.70 -6.54 -2.21
N GLU A 18 -2.59 -6.81 -3.52
CA GLU A 18 -3.68 -7.41 -4.32
C GLU A 18 -4.09 -8.77 -3.76
N LEU A 19 -3.12 -9.66 -3.50
CA LEU A 19 -3.40 -10.99 -2.94
C LEU A 19 -4.02 -10.91 -1.54
N LEU A 20 -3.50 -10.03 -0.68
CA LEU A 20 -4.06 -9.79 0.65
C LEU A 20 -5.49 -9.25 0.55
N GLY A 21 -5.73 -8.26 -0.30
CA GLY A 21 -7.06 -7.70 -0.56
C GLY A 21 -8.05 -8.74 -1.09
N ALA A 22 -7.60 -9.64 -1.97
CA ALA A 22 -8.40 -10.76 -2.45
C ALA A 22 -8.81 -11.70 -1.30
N SER A 23 -7.88 -12.00 -0.37
CA SER A 23 -8.19 -12.82 0.80
C SER A 23 -9.21 -12.20 1.74
N MET A 24 -9.28 -10.87 1.80
CA MET A 24 -10.27 -10.15 2.59
C MET A 24 -11.63 -10.05 1.88
N THR A 25 -11.67 -10.12 0.55
CA THR A 25 -12.89 -9.85 -0.25
C THR A 25 -13.62 -11.13 -0.64
N SER A 26 -12.88 -12.18 -0.97
CA SER A 26 -13.45 -13.48 -1.31
C SER A 26 -14.10 -14.12 -0.07
N PRO A 27 -15.35 -14.61 -0.14
CA PRO A 27 -16.01 -15.29 0.98
C PRO A 27 -15.22 -16.47 1.52
N THR A 28 -14.54 -17.22 0.64
CA THR A 28 -13.73 -18.36 1.07
C THR A 28 -12.33 -17.95 1.54
N GLY A 29 -11.94 -16.69 1.40
CA GLY A 29 -10.55 -16.26 1.53
C GLY A 29 -9.75 -16.38 0.24
N GLY A 30 -8.43 -16.29 0.35
CA GLY A 30 -7.54 -16.20 -0.82
C GLY A 30 -6.11 -16.66 -0.54
N TYR A 31 -5.40 -17.05 -1.60
CA TYR A 31 -4.02 -17.48 -1.53
C TYR A 31 -3.07 -16.28 -1.64
N ILE A 32 -2.21 -16.10 -0.63
CA ILE A 32 -1.17 -15.05 -0.62
C ILE A 32 0.21 -15.57 -1.01
N THR A 33 0.38 -16.90 -0.99
CA THR A 33 1.48 -17.60 -1.65
C THR A 33 0.93 -18.87 -2.31
N ARG A 34 1.77 -19.60 -3.06
CA ARG A 34 1.37 -20.91 -3.62
C ARG A 34 0.97 -21.95 -2.56
N ARG A 35 1.32 -21.73 -1.29
CA ARG A 35 1.14 -22.70 -0.20
C ARG A 35 0.39 -22.14 1.01
N LEU A 36 0.04 -20.86 1.00
CA LEU A 36 -0.63 -20.20 2.11
C LEU A 36 -1.95 -19.61 1.62
N HIS A 37 -3.03 -20.25 2.04
CA HIS A 37 -4.38 -19.75 1.93
C HIS A 37 -4.78 -19.05 3.23
N VAL A 38 -5.33 -17.86 3.13
CA VAL A 38 -5.84 -17.07 4.26
C VAL A 38 -7.37 -17.04 4.15
N PRO A 39 -8.10 -17.76 5.02
CA PRO A 39 -9.56 -17.67 5.11
C PRO A 39 -10.01 -16.23 5.40
N ASN A 40 -11.20 -15.87 4.92
CA ASN A 40 -11.75 -14.53 5.09
C ASN A 40 -11.88 -14.13 6.57
N GLU A 41 -12.32 -15.09 7.37
CA GLU A 41 -12.66 -14.96 8.78
C GLU A 41 -11.42 -14.64 9.64
N VAL A 42 -10.22 -14.94 9.16
CA VAL A 42 -8.97 -14.56 9.83
C VAL A 42 -8.91 -13.05 10.04
N TRP A 43 -9.35 -12.25 9.07
CA TRP A 43 -9.26 -10.79 9.15
C TRP A 43 -10.20 -10.16 10.17
N THR A 44 -11.21 -10.90 10.61
CA THR A 44 -12.24 -10.41 11.55
C THR A 44 -12.31 -11.24 12.84
N VAL A 45 -11.31 -12.11 13.07
CA VAL A 45 -11.28 -12.97 14.26
C VAL A 45 -11.19 -12.14 15.54
N ALA A 46 -12.14 -12.36 16.45
CA ALA A 46 -12.24 -11.62 17.70
C ALA A 46 -11.20 -12.07 18.75
N GLY A 47 -10.90 -11.18 19.70
CA GLY A 47 -10.03 -11.48 20.83
C GLY A 47 -8.54 -11.55 20.50
N VAL A 48 -8.13 -10.92 19.39
CA VAL A 48 -6.72 -10.64 19.05
C VAL A 48 -6.38 -9.22 19.48
N LYS A 49 -5.28 -9.07 20.21
CA LYS A 49 -4.76 -7.76 20.62
C LYS A 49 -3.77 -7.26 19.58
N LEU A 50 -4.27 -6.53 18.59
CA LEU A 50 -3.41 -5.83 17.62
C LEU A 50 -2.93 -4.51 18.24
N SER A 51 -1.66 -4.18 18.04
CA SER A 51 -1.08 -2.93 18.57
C SER A 51 -1.44 -1.73 17.68
N ASN A 52 -1.70 -0.58 18.32
CA ASN A 52 -1.80 0.74 17.67
C ASN A 52 -2.73 0.75 16.43
N VAL A 53 -3.84 0.01 16.50
CA VAL A 53 -4.84 -0.06 15.42
C VAL A 53 -5.38 1.31 15.03
N PRO A 54 -5.71 2.22 15.98
CA PRO A 54 -6.17 3.56 15.63
C PRO A 54 -5.16 4.35 14.79
N GLU A 55 -3.87 4.28 15.12
CA GLU A 55 -2.83 4.95 14.32
C GLU A 55 -2.58 4.28 12.98
N LYS A 56 -2.70 2.95 12.89
CA LYS A 56 -2.66 2.25 11.60
C LYS A 56 -3.82 2.70 10.72
N ILE A 57 -5.05 2.70 11.22
CA ILE A 57 -6.23 3.18 10.47
C ILE A 57 -6.01 4.62 10.00
N ARG A 58 -5.54 5.51 10.89
CA ARG A 58 -5.24 6.91 10.52
C ARG A 58 -4.20 7.02 9.40
N ALA A 59 -3.15 6.19 9.43
CA ALA A 59 -2.16 6.15 8.34
C ALA A 59 -2.79 5.67 7.02
N LEU A 60 -3.64 4.63 7.07
CA LEU A 60 -4.36 4.12 5.90
C LEU A 60 -5.30 5.19 5.32
N GLU A 61 -5.98 5.99 6.16
CA GLU A 61 -6.85 7.08 5.74
C GLU A 61 -6.09 8.20 5.02
N PHE A 62 -4.93 8.62 5.54
CA PHE A 62 -4.09 9.61 4.87
C PHE A 62 -3.58 9.11 3.52
N LEU A 63 -3.15 7.84 3.44
CA LEU A 63 -2.71 7.24 2.18
C LEU A 63 -3.85 7.15 1.17
N HIS A 64 -5.05 6.75 1.61
CA HIS A 64 -6.23 6.69 0.77
C HIS A 64 -6.56 8.06 0.17
N ALA A 65 -6.56 9.12 0.99
CA ALA A 65 -6.83 10.48 0.52
C ALA A 65 -5.80 10.92 -0.55
N ALA A 66 -4.51 10.69 -0.29
CA ALA A 66 -3.45 11.06 -1.23
C ALA A 66 -3.48 10.23 -2.54
N LEU A 67 -3.82 8.94 -2.46
CA LEU A 67 -3.99 8.08 -3.64
C LEU A 67 -5.23 8.48 -4.45
N SER A 68 -6.31 8.93 -3.79
CA SER A 68 -7.47 9.47 -4.49
C SER A 68 -7.12 10.73 -5.28
N GLU A 69 -6.29 11.62 -4.72
CA GLU A 69 -5.81 12.80 -5.45
C GLU A 69 -4.89 12.41 -6.62
N LEU A 70 -4.01 11.42 -6.42
CA LEU A 70 -3.20 10.87 -7.50
C LEU A 70 -4.04 10.24 -8.61
N GLN A 71 -5.13 9.55 -8.28
CA GLN A 71 -6.03 8.95 -9.26
C GLN A 71 -6.68 10.00 -10.14
N ILE A 72 -7.12 11.11 -9.55
CA ILE A 72 -7.69 12.25 -10.28
C ILE A 72 -6.62 12.83 -11.21
N ALA A 73 -5.43 13.16 -10.69
CA ALA A 73 -4.34 13.71 -11.49
C ALA A 73 -3.88 12.76 -12.61
N SER A 74 -3.86 11.45 -12.34
CA SER A 74 -3.55 10.43 -13.35
C SER A 74 -4.59 10.44 -14.46
N SER A 75 -5.88 10.51 -14.12
CA SER A 75 -6.94 10.56 -15.13
C SER A 75 -6.90 11.84 -15.99
N GLU A 76 -6.47 12.96 -15.43
CA GLU A 76 -6.31 14.23 -16.18
C GLU A 76 -5.13 14.19 -17.15
N VAL A 77 -4.03 13.52 -16.78
CA VAL A 77 -2.79 13.48 -17.59
C VAL A 77 -2.78 12.32 -18.58
N PHE A 78 -3.27 11.15 -18.16
CA PHE A 78 -3.18 9.88 -18.90
C PHE A 78 -4.52 9.35 -19.40
N GLY A 79 -5.64 9.95 -18.95
CA GLY A 79 -6.98 9.58 -19.37
C GLY A 79 -7.59 8.47 -18.52
N ALA A 80 -8.82 8.08 -18.84
CA ALA A 80 -9.56 7.05 -18.11
C ALA A 80 -9.10 5.61 -18.39
N GLY A 81 -8.00 5.43 -19.14
CA GLY A 81 -7.48 4.13 -19.55
C GLY A 81 -6.33 3.64 -18.67
N ASN A 82 -6.05 2.32 -18.73
CA ASN A 82 -4.89 1.76 -18.06
C ASN A 82 -3.59 2.31 -18.67
N VAL A 83 -2.80 3.00 -17.86
CA VAL A 83 -1.58 3.71 -18.29
C VAL A 83 -0.54 2.76 -18.88
N SER A 84 -0.49 1.51 -18.40
CA SER A 84 0.48 0.51 -18.86
C SER A 84 0.15 -0.08 -20.24
N SER A 85 -1.10 0.02 -20.69
CA SER A 85 -1.56 -0.59 -21.95
C SER A 85 -1.37 0.32 -23.16
N GLY A 86 -1.02 1.60 -22.96
CA GLY A 86 -0.91 2.59 -24.04
C GLY A 86 -2.22 2.94 -24.75
N MET A 87 -3.34 2.37 -24.31
CA MET A 87 -4.69 2.63 -24.83
C MET A 87 -5.32 3.84 -24.15
N ALA A 88 -4.58 4.95 -24.07
CA ALA A 88 -5.14 6.24 -23.69
C ALA A 88 -6.04 6.70 -24.85
N MET A 89 -7.33 6.35 -24.77
CA MET A 89 -8.34 6.76 -25.74
C MET A 89 -8.41 8.30 -25.76
N GLY A 90 -7.80 8.93 -26.76
CA GLY A 90 -8.07 10.33 -27.12
C GLY A 90 -7.18 11.43 -26.53
N ILE A 91 -6.03 11.12 -25.93
CA ILE A 91 -5.11 12.19 -25.50
C ILE A 91 -4.13 12.48 -26.62
N GLY A 92 -3.99 13.76 -26.97
CA GLY A 92 -2.88 14.24 -27.80
C GLY A 92 -1.52 13.91 -27.17
N SER A 93 -0.43 14.39 -27.76
CA SER A 93 0.90 14.22 -27.15
C SER A 93 0.88 14.72 -25.71
N ILE A 94 1.17 13.87 -24.71
CA ILE A 94 1.39 14.32 -23.33
C ILE A 94 2.51 15.36 -23.38
N GLY A 95 2.19 16.59 -23.01
CA GLY A 95 3.13 17.70 -23.06
C GLY A 95 4.00 17.76 -21.82
N ALA A 96 5.05 18.57 -21.88
CA ALA A 96 5.93 18.82 -20.74
C ALA A 96 5.16 19.41 -19.54
N LYS A 97 4.08 20.16 -19.78
CA LYS A 97 3.26 20.77 -18.72
C LYS A 97 2.51 19.69 -17.92
N GLU A 98 1.86 18.77 -18.61
CA GLU A 98 1.10 17.67 -18.02
C GLU A 98 2.04 16.70 -17.28
N ALA A 99 3.20 16.40 -17.89
CA ALA A 99 4.23 15.58 -17.26
C ALA A 99 4.77 16.20 -15.95
N ASN A 100 5.01 17.52 -15.94
CA ASN A 100 5.42 18.25 -14.73
C ASN A 100 4.33 18.22 -13.66
N ALA A 101 3.06 18.43 -14.03
CA ALA A 101 1.94 18.39 -13.09
C ALA A 101 1.81 17.00 -12.43
N TRP A 102 1.97 15.93 -13.21
CA TRP A 102 2.00 14.57 -12.69
C TRP A 102 3.13 14.33 -11.69
N VAL A 103 4.35 14.76 -12.03
CA VAL A 103 5.51 14.59 -11.13
C VAL A 103 5.34 15.40 -9.84
N LEU A 104 4.73 16.59 -9.89
CA LEU A 104 4.41 17.37 -8.71
C LEU A 104 3.43 16.64 -7.79
N LYS A 105 2.41 15.98 -8.36
CA LYS A 105 1.46 15.17 -7.58
C LYS A 105 2.11 13.95 -6.93
N LEU A 106 3.06 13.31 -7.62
CA LEU A 106 3.89 12.25 -7.02
C LEU A 106 4.82 12.76 -5.91
N GLU A 107 5.29 14.01 -5.99
CA GLU A 107 6.05 14.66 -4.90
C GLU A 107 5.16 14.90 -3.68
N GLU A 108 3.96 15.45 -3.88
CA GLU A 108 2.97 15.64 -2.80
C GLU A 108 2.65 14.32 -2.09
N PHE A 109 2.44 13.23 -2.85
CA PHE A 109 2.27 11.89 -2.28
C PHE A 109 3.50 11.41 -1.49
N SER A 110 4.71 11.70 -1.98
CA SER A 110 5.95 11.35 -1.28
C SER A 110 6.06 12.09 0.06
N ILE A 111 5.64 13.35 0.12
CA ILE A 111 5.57 14.15 1.35
C ILE A 111 4.58 13.53 2.34
N VAL A 112 3.41 13.05 1.88
CA VAL A 112 2.45 12.33 2.75
C VAL A 112 3.08 11.06 3.34
N CYS A 113 3.82 10.28 2.54
CA CYS A 113 4.54 9.10 3.03
C CYS A 113 5.55 9.46 4.12
N ASP A 114 6.31 10.54 3.92
CA ASP A 114 7.31 11.02 4.87
C ASP A 114 6.68 11.48 6.18
N ASN A 115 5.57 12.22 6.10
CA ASN A 115 4.82 12.65 7.28
C ASN A 115 4.28 11.46 8.07
N ILE A 116 3.80 10.39 7.42
CA ILE A 116 3.37 9.16 8.10
C ILE A 116 4.55 8.51 8.84
N VAL A 117 5.72 8.42 8.21
CA VAL A 117 6.91 7.85 8.87
C VAL A 117 7.34 8.71 10.05
N ASN A 118 7.35 10.03 9.90
CA ASN A 118 7.80 10.96 10.93
C ASN A 118 6.84 11.00 12.13
N ASP A 119 5.52 11.07 11.88
CA ASP A 119 4.52 11.31 12.91
C ASP A 119 4.00 10.01 13.53
N LEU A 120 3.89 8.95 12.74
CA LEU A 120 3.28 7.69 13.14
C LEU A 120 4.25 6.51 13.11
N GLY A 121 5.46 6.66 12.54
CA GLY A 121 6.37 5.56 12.29
C GLY A 121 6.68 4.71 13.52
N LYS A 122 7.02 5.33 14.65
CA LYS A 122 7.27 4.61 15.92
C LYS A 122 6.03 3.85 16.42
N LYS A 123 4.83 4.37 16.17
CA LYS A 123 3.58 3.77 16.63
C LYS A 123 3.12 2.62 15.73
N ILE A 124 3.30 2.74 14.43
CA ILE A 124 2.95 1.66 13.48
C ILE A 124 4.10 0.64 13.30
N GLY A 125 5.21 0.84 14.02
CA GLY A 125 6.35 -0.08 14.06
C GLY A 125 7.24 -0.01 12.81
N VAL A 126 7.39 1.15 12.20
CA VAL A 126 8.38 1.38 11.12
C VAL A 126 9.78 1.18 11.67
N GLY A 127 10.60 0.39 10.98
CA GLY A 127 11.93 -0.01 11.44
C GLY A 127 11.94 -1.25 12.34
N GLU A 128 10.76 -1.73 12.77
CA GLU A 128 10.60 -3.08 13.33
C GLU A 128 10.51 -4.09 12.17
N GLY A 129 11.55 -4.12 11.34
CA GLY A 129 11.64 -4.96 10.16
C GLY A 129 12.29 -6.31 10.43
N PHE A 130 11.68 -7.35 9.84
CA PHE A 130 12.33 -8.51 9.21
C PHE A 130 13.69 -8.09 8.62
N VAL A 131 14.78 -8.85 8.88
CA VAL A 131 16.16 -8.53 8.49
C VAL A 131 16.27 -8.02 7.05
N LEU A 132 16.34 -6.70 6.87
CA LEU A 132 16.91 -6.01 5.72
C LEU A 132 17.89 -4.96 6.26
N LYS A 133 19.10 -4.93 5.68
CA LYS A 133 20.22 -4.14 6.15
C LYS A 133 19.90 -2.64 6.19
N LYS A 134 20.14 -2.07 7.36
CA LYS A 134 20.19 -0.66 7.76
C LYS A 134 20.71 0.29 6.65
N THR A 135 19.94 1.31 6.32
CA THR A 135 20.44 2.67 6.16
C THR A 135 20.06 3.46 7.41
N THR A 136 21.08 3.70 8.25
CA THR A 136 20.98 4.43 9.51
C THR A 136 20.48 5.85 9.28
N TRP A 137 19.37 6.24 9.90
CA TRP A 137 19.09 7.67 10.13
C TRP A 137 18.80 7.94 11.60
N GLY A 138 19.46 9.00 12.07
CA GLY A 138 19.85 9.22 13.45
C GLY A 138 18.71 9.62 14.38
N ASP A 139 18.95 9.29 15.63
CA ASP A 139 18.11 9.49 16.80
C ASP A 139 18.25 10.94 17.32
N LYS A 140 17.13 11.69 17.43
CA LYS A 140 16.78 12.58 18.57
C LYS A 140 15.60 13.53 18.30
N LEU A 141 14.86 13.75 19.40
CA LEU A 141 13.75 14.70 19.65
C LEU A 141 12.37 14.26 19.11
N SER A 142 11.25 14.51 19.78
CA SER A 142 10.96 14.78 21.20
C SER A 142 9.47 14.49 21.39
N ARG A 143 9.10 14.12 22.62
CA ARG A 143 7.73 13.93 23.09
C ARG A 143 6.88 15.18 22.87
N ARG A 144 5.69 14.99 22.28
CA ARG A 144 4.38 15.48 22.76
C ARG A 144 3.33 15.08 21.73
N PHE A 145 2.32 14.31 22.14
CA PHE A 145 0.95 14.67 21.80
C PHE A 145 0.00 14.14 22.86
N GLU A 146 -0.93 15.03 23.20
CA GLU A 146 -1.78 15.04 24.37
C GLU A 146 -2.91 14.02 24.31
N LYS A 147 -3.39 13.64 25.50
CA LYS A 147 -4.58 12.82 25.72
C LYS A 147 -5.81 13.47 25.07
N PHE A 148 -6.55 12.72 24.26
CA PHE A 148 -7.98 12.97 24.06
C PHE A 148 -8.81 11.68 24.12
N ALA A 149 -9.83 11.76 24.98
CA ALA A 149 -11.12 11.06 25.13
C ALA A 149 -11.31 9.58 24.72
N PRO A 150 -12.06 8.79 25.53
CA PRO A 150 -12.42 7.42 25.19
C PRO A 150 -13.59 7.43 24.18
N GLY A 151 -13.26 7.35 22.89
CA GLY A 151 -14.21 7.08 21.82
C GLY A 151 -14.62 5.61 21.84
N LYS A 152 -15.89 5.35 22.12
CA LYS A 152 -16.50 4.02 22.03
C LYS A 152 -16.38 3.49 20.58
N ASN A 153 -15.80 2.29 20.42
CA ASN A 153 -15.76 1.48 19.19
C ASN A 153 -14.81 1.90 18.04
N VAL A 154 -13.56 2.31 18.34
CA VAL A 154 -12.52 2.51 17.30
C VAL A 154 -11.66 1.23 17.06
N ASP A 155 -11.80 0.21 17.91
CA ASP A 155 -11.08 -1.08 17.81
C ASP A 155 -11.90 -2.17 17.12
N SER A 156 -12.54 -1.88 15.98
CA SER A 156 -13.27 -2.93 15.23
C SER A 156 -12.34 -3.60 14.22
N PRO A 157 -12.07 -4.92 14.33
CA PRO A 157 -11.36 -5.68 13.29
C PRO A 157 -11.96 -5.49 11.90
N VAL A 158 -13.29 -5.29 11.85
CA VAL A 158 -14.02 -5.01 10.60
C VAL A 158 -13.63 -3.67 10.00
N ALA A 159 -13.51 -2.62 10.82
CA ALA A 159 -13.11 -1.29 10.36
C ALA A 159 -11.64 -1.27 9.88
N TYR A 160 -10.76 -1.97 10.60
CA TYR A 160 -9.37 -2.14 10.19
C TYR A 160 -9.26 -2.90 8.86
N MET A 161 -9.94 -4.05 8.73
CA MET A 161 -10.00 -4.81 7.47
C MET A 161 -10.58 -3.95 6.33
N HIS A 162 -11.64 -3.18 6.57
CA HIS A 162 -12.23 -2.33 5.54
C HIS A 162 -11.26 -1.25 5.04
N SER A 163 -10.52 -0.63 5.96
CA SER A 163 -9.50 0.37 5.63
C SER A 163 -8.36 -0.23 4.80
N LEU A 164 -7.92 -1.44 5.14
CA LEU A 164 -6.91 -2.17 4.36
C LEU A 164 -7.40 -2.51 2.96
N LYS A 165 -8.63 -3.05 2.83
CA LYS A 165 -9.24 -3.39 1.53
C LYS A 165 -9.23 -2.18 0.61
N LYS A 166 -9.68 -1.03 1.12
CA LYS A 166 -9.76 0.21 0.35
C LYS A 166 -8.37 0.61 -0.14
N LEU A 167 -7.41 0.72 0.77
CA LEU A 167 -6.04 1.09 0.40
C LEU A 167 -5.42 0.15 -0.64
N PHE A 168 -5.64 -1.17 -0.50
CA PHE A 168 -5.08 -2.16 -1.44
C PHE A 168 -5.70 -2.10 -2.84
N GLN A 169 -6.91 -1.55 -2.97
CA GLN A 169 -7.50 -1.22 -4.26
C GLN A 169 -6.86 0.05 -4.83
N ASP A 170 -6.76 1.12 -4.04
CA ASP A 170 -6.24 2.41 -4.52
C ASP A 170 -4.76 2.32 -4.93
N VAL A 171 -3.96 1.52 -4.22
CA VAL A 171 -2.52 1.38 -4.49
C VAL A 171 -2.23 0.73 -5.84
N GLN A 172 -3.20 0.04 -6.45
CA GLN A 172 -3.01 -0.58 -7.77
C GLN A 172 -2.74 0.47 -8.86
N LEU A 173 -3.19 1.72 -8.66
CA LEU A 173 -2.78 2.85 -9.50
C LEU A 173 -1.25 2.95 -9.59
N LEU A 174 -0.56 2.88 -8.46
CA LEU A 174 0.90 2.96 -8.44
C LEU A 174 1.56 1.74 -9.10
N ASP A 175 0.95 0.55 -9.04
CA ASP A 175 1.42 -0.61 -9.79
C ASP A 175 1.32 -0.39 -11.31
N GLU A 176 0.19 0.16 -11.77
CA GLU A 176 -0.01 0.49 -13.18
C GLU A 176 1.04 1.48 -13.69
N HIS A 177 1.29 2.54 -12.93
CA HIS A 177 2.32 3.53 -13.27
C HIS A 177 3.74 2.94 -13.19
N THR A 178 4.04 2.15 -12.15
CA THR A 178 5.34 1.46 -12.03
C THR A 178 5.57 0.54 -13.23
N LYS A 179 4.58 -0.26 -13.61
CA LYS A 179 4.64 -1.12 -14.80
C LYS A 179 4.83 -0.31 -16.09
N ALA A 180 4.13 0.81 -16.23
CA ALA A 180 4.21 1.66 -17.41
C ALA A 180 5.63 2.26 -17.60
N VAL A 181 6.31 2.60 -16.51
CA VAL A 181 7.64 3.22 -16.57
C VAL A 181 8.77 2.19 -16.64
N PHE A 182 8.69 1.12 -15.86
CA PHE A 182 9.80 0.15 -15.68
C PHE A 182 9.70 -1.12 -16.54
N SER A 183 8.71 -1.20 -17.42
CA SER A 183 8.61 -2.31 -18.38
C SER A 183 9.75 -2.27 -19.40
N GLN A 184 10.10 -3.45 -19.98
CA GLN A 184 11.16 -3.56 -20.99
C GLN A 184 10.96 -2.59 -22.16
N SER A 185 9.71 -2.41 -22.57
CA SER A 185 9.28 -1.33 -23.46
C SER A 185 8.48 -0.32 -22.65
N ILE A 186 9.09 0.82 -22.31
CA ILE A 186 8.43 1.92 -21.61
C ILE A 186 7.12 2.25 -22.34
N ALA A 187 6.04 2.40 -21.58
CA ALA A 187 4.73 2.72 -22.14
C ALA A 187 4.80 4.06 -22.90
N PRO A 188 4.11 4.19 -24.06
CA PRO A 188 4.17 5.40 -24.89
C PRO A 188 3.92 6.70 -24.12
N ALA A 189 2.99 6.66 -23.15
CA ALA A 189 2.68 7.80 -22.30
C ALA A 189 3.90 8.34 -21.53
N TYR A 190 4.73 7.46 -20.96
CA TYR A 190 5.96 7.85 -20.27
C TYR A 190 7.15 8.04 -21.23
N ALA A 191 7.14 7.37 -22.38
CA ALA A 191 8.16 7.59 -23.41
C ALA A 191 8.12 9.04 -23.96
N ALA A 192 6.95 9.68 -23.95
CA ALA A 192 6.76 11.07 -24.37
C ALA A 192 7.28 12.12 -23.36
N PHE A 193 7.61 11.72 -22.12
CA PHE A 193 8.09 12.66 -21.11
C PHE A 193 9.50 13.15 -21.45
N PRO A 194 9.82 14.43 -21.17
CA PRO A 194 11.20 14.88 -21.06
C PRO A 194 12.00 13.98 -20.11
N ILE A 195 13.25 13.68 -20.47
CA ILE A 195 14.06 12.66 -19.79
C ILE A 195 14.24 12.93 -18.30
N ASP A 196 14.44 14.19 -17.92
CA ASP A 196 14.59 14.67 -16.56
C ASP A 196 13.31 14.48 -15.74
N ILE A 197 12.15 14.79 -16.34
CA ILE A 197 10.84 14.60 -15.71
C ILE A 197 10.55 13.10 -15.54
N ARG A 198 10.88 12.28 -16.55
CA ARG A 198 10.72 10.82 -16.45
C ARG A 198 11.57 10.22 -15.34
N VAL A 199 12.84 10.60 -15.24
CA VAL A 199 13.73 10.15 -14.15
C VAL A 199 13.19 10.58 -12.78
N SER A 200 12.63 11.80 -12.67
CA SER A 200 11.97 12.25 -11.44
C SER A 200 10.75 11.37 -11.08
N ALA A 201 9.93 11.01 -12.07
CA ALA A 201 8.80 10.09 -11.88
C ALA A 201 9.26 8.70 -11.44
N GLU A 202 10.31 8.15 -12.07
CA GLU A 202 10.92 6.86 -11.72
C GLU A 202 11.35 6.83 -10.25
N GLN A 203 12.07 7.86 -9.81
CA GLN A 203 12.56 7.96 -8.42
C GLN A 203 11.40 7.97 -7.41
N LYS A 204 10.35 8.73 -7.70
CA LYS A 204 9.17 8.84 -6.83
C LYS A 204 8.37 7.54 -6.76
N LEU A 205 8.14 6.87 -7.90
CA LEU A 205 7.47 5.57 -7.95
C LEU A 205 8.28 4.48 -7.22
N LYS A 206 9.61 4.49 -7.37
CA LYS A 206 10.49 3.60 -6.61
C LYS A 206 10.37 3.83 -5.10
N ARG A 207 10.41 5.10 -4.65
CA ARG A 207 10.24 5.45 -3.23
C ARG A 207 8.88 5.01 -2.70
N ALA A 208 7.81 5.17 -3.48
CA ALA A 208 6.48 4.71 -3.10
C ALA A 208 6.45 3.18 -2.90
N SER A 209 7.02 2.41 -3.83
CA SER A 209 7.13 0.95 -3.71
C SER A 209 7.87 0.53 -2.45
N GLU A 210 9.03 1.15 -2.18
CA GLU A 210 9.82 0.91 -0.97
C GLU A 210 9.04 1.24 0.31
N PHE A 211 8.33 2.38 0.34
CA PHE A 211 7.48 2.77 1.45
C PHE A 211 6.40 1.73 1.75
N PHE A 212 5.63 1.30 0.74
CA PHE A 212 4.57 0.30 0.93
C PHE A 212 5.12 -1.05 1.41
N LEU A 213 6.31 -1.43 0.97
CA LEU A 213 7.01 -2.62 1.45
C LEU A 213 7.44 -2.49 2.92
N SER A 214 8.16 -1.41 3.27
CA SER A 214 8.83 -1.28 4.56
C SER A 214 7.93 -0.75 5.69
N VAL A 215 6.84 -0.08 5.34
CA VAL A 215 5.91 0.54 6.29
C VAL A 215 4.62 -0.25 6.34
N VAL A 216 3.86 -0.25 5.25
CA VAL A 216 2.48 -0.77 5.25
C VAL A 216 2.46 -2.30 5.34
N LEU A 217 3.11 -3.00 4.41
CA LEU A 217 3.17 -4.46 4.45
C LEU A 217 3.86 -4.97 5.72
N ALA A 218 4.84 -4.24 6.26
CA ALA A 218 5.55 -4.63 7.47
C ALA A 218 4.61 -4.77 8.68
N PHE A 219 3.67 -3.84 8.90
CA PHE A 219 2.69 -4.02 9.98
C PHE A 219 1.55 -4.97 9.60
N VAL A 220 1.11 -4.98 8.34
CA VAL A 220 0.01 -5.88 7.91
C VAL A 220 0.40 -7.34 8.05
N ILE A 221 1.61 -7.73 7.65
CA ILE A 221 2.08 -9.12 7.76
C ILE A 221 2.24 -9.54 9.22
N ARG A 222 2.71 -8.64 10.10
CA ARG A 222 2.78 -8.91 11.54
C ARG A 222 1.40 -9.11 12.16
N ASP A 223 0.45 -8.24 11.82
CA ASP A 223 -0.93 -8.35 12.31
C ASP A 223 -1.59 -9.63 11.77
N LEU A 224 -1.38 -9.97 10.50
CA LEU A 224 -1.86 -11.22 9.91
C LEU A 224 -1.32 -12.46 10.62
N ALA A 225 -0.05 -12.45 11.02
CA ALA A 225 0.52 -13.57 11.78
C ALA A 225 -0.19 -13.79 13.13
N LEU A 226 -0.53 -12.70 13.84
CA LEU A 226 -1.28 -12.76 15.09
C LEU A 226 -2.73 -13.24 14.88
N LEU A 227 -3.37 -12.76 13.81
CA LEU A 227 -4.72 -13.17 13.44
C LEU A 227 -4.78 -14.66 13.08
N LEU A 228 -3.81 -15.15 12.29
CA LEU A 228 -3.69 -16.56 11.92
C LEU A 228 -3.45 -17.46 13.14
N ASP A 229 -2.54 -17.08 14.05
CA ASP A 229 -2.29 -17.83 15.29
C ASP A 229 -3.57 -18.00 16.12
N LYS A 230 -4.35 -16.91 16.27
CA LYS A 230 -5.63 -16.97 16.98
C LYS A 230 -6.64 -17.86 16.27
N TYR A 231 -6.72 -17.77 14.95
CA TYR A 231 -7.66 -18.54 14.15
C TYR A 231 -7.37 -20.05 14.25
N VAL A 232 -6.10 -20.45 14.12
CA VAL A 232 -5.68 -21.85 14.25
C VAL A 232 -6.03 -22.42 15.63
N LYS A 233 -5.72 -21.70 16.72
CA LYS A 233 -6.09 -22.10 18.09
C LYS A 233 -7.59 -22.26 18.30
N ARG A 234 -8.42 -21.52 17.54
CA ARG A 234 -9.87 -21.67 17.59
C ARG A 234 -10.32 -22.95 16.87
N CYS A 235 -9.70 -23.27 15.73
CA CYS A 235 -9.96 -24.51 15.02
C CYS A 235 -9.58 -25.75 15.84
N GLU A 236 -8.45 -25.72 16.55
CA GLU A 236 -8.02 -26.81 17.43
C GLU A 236 -9.09 -27.14 18.49
N LYS A 237 -9.63 -26.12 19.16
CA LYS A 237 -10.70 -26.31 20.16
C LYS A 237 -11.97 -26.94 19.59
N ILE A 238 -12.35 -26.57 18.36
CA ILE A 238 -13.52 -27.15 17.70
C ILE A 238 -13.32 -28.64 17.40
N LEU A 239 -12.08 -29.11 17.27
CA LEU A 239 -11.78 -30.53 17.06
C LEU A 239 -11.70 -31.33 18.36
N GLU A 240 -11.51 -30.66 19.50
CA GLU A 240 -11.47 -31.28 20.83
C GLU A 240 -12.87 -31.45 21.45
N ASP A 241 -13.85 -30.67 20.99
CA ASP A 241 -15.27 -30.72 21.37
C ASP A 241 -16.07 -31.74 20.52
#